data_AF-A0A2M6R866-F1
#
_entry.id   AF-A0A2M6R866-F1
#
_cell.length_a   1.000
_cell.length_b   1.000
_cell.length_c   1.000
_cell.angle_alpha   90.00
_cell.angle_beta   90.00
_cell.angle_gamma   90.00
#
_symmetry.space_group_name_H-M   'P 1'
#
loop_
_entity.id
_entity.type
_entity.pdbx_description
1 polymer ?
#
loop_
_entity_poly.entity_id
_entity_poly.type
_entity_poly.pdbx_seq_one_letter_code
_entity_poly.pdbx_strand_id
1 'polypeptide(L)'
;MRRHVAIISNKILLDALLSGEKTVEARLSESKIAPFGLVGHGDEILLKLTGGLVYGQISADNVLFYDHLDGETIGKLRKEYGHDMMVGDEYWQAHSSARYATIIFVSNPRRYLSPIKIEKKDRRP
;
A
#
# COMPACT_ATOMS: atom_id res chain seq x y z
N MET A 1 -5.65 -15.52 7.77
CA MET A 1 -6.23 -14.45 6.93
C MET A 1 -6.73 -13.33 7.82
N ARG A 2 -6.10 -12.16 7.76
CA ARG A 2 -6.46 -10.93 8.46
C ARG A 2 -7.02 -9.91 7.45
N ARG A 3 -7.72 -8.90 7.96
CA ARG A 3 -8.18 -7.74 7.17
C ARG A 3 -7.42 -6.50 7.55
N HIS A 4 -6.97 -5.78 6.53
CA HIS A 4 -6.30 -4.49 6.64
C HIS A 4 -7.10 -3.43 5.91
N VAL A 5 -6.78 -2.16 6.17
CA VAL A 5 -7.37 -1.03 5.44
C VAL A 5 -6.22 -0.19 4.89
N ALA A 6 -6.12 -0.11 3.57
CA ALA A 6 -5.25 0.83 2.89
C ALA A 6 -6.01 2.12 2.62
N ILE A 7 -5.40 3.25 2.98
CA ILE A 7 -5.94 4.58 2.70
C ILE A 7 -5.26 5.08 1.43
N ILE A 8 -6.05 5.22 0.37
CA ILE A 8 -5.58 5.65 -0.95
C ILE A 8 -5.82 7.15 -1.09
N SER A 9 -4.77 7.87 -1.49
CA SER A 9 -4.75 9.34 -1.52
C SER A 9 -5.64 9.95 -2.59
N ASN A 10 -5.78 9.27 -3.74
CA ASN A 10 -6.55 9.77 -4.87
C ASN A 10 -7.32 8.65 -5.61
N LYS A 11 -8.28 9.06 -6.44
CA LYS A 11 -9.18 8.14 -7.15
C LYS A 11 -8.48 7.37 -8.27
N ILE A 12 -7.46 7.94 -8.91
CA ILE A 12 -6.75 7.31 -10.03
C ILE A 12 -6.04 6.04 -9.55
N LEU A 13 -5.27 6.13 -8.45
CA LEU A 13 -4.60 4.97 -7.86
C LEU A 13 -5.59 3.91 -7.36
N LEU A 14 -6.71 4.36 -6.77
CA LEU A 14 -7.77 3.47 -6.32
C LEU A 14 -8.36 2.69 -7.49
N ASP A 15 -8.65 3.36 -8.60
CA ASP A 15 -9.19 2.72 -9.79
C ASP A 15 -8.19 1.79 -10.44
N ALA A 16 -6.90 2.15 -10.49
CA ALA A 16 -5.83 1.30 -11.00
C ALA A 16 -5.65 0.00 -10.18
N LEU A 17 -5.75 0.08 -8.85
CA LEU A 17 -5.76 -1.11 -7.98
C LEU A 17 -6.98 -1.99 -8.24
N LEU A 18 -8.16 -1.37 -8.40
CA LEU A 18 -9.42 -2.08 -8.60
C LEU A 18 -9.63 -2.60 -10.03
N SER A 19 -8.89 -2.09 -11.02
CA SER A 19 -8.83 -2.63 -12.38
C SER A 19 -7.77 -3.73 -12.52
N GLY A 20 -6.82 -3.80 -11.59
CA GLY A 20 -5.66 -4.70 -11.67
C GLY A 20 -4.50 -4.15 -12.50
N GLU A 21 -4.56 -2.88 -12.91
CA GLU A 21 -3.45 -2.19 -13.58
C GLU A 21 -2.28 -1.97 -12.61
N LYS A 22 -2.59 -1.57 -11.38
CA LYS A 22 -1.61 -1.41 -10.30
C LYS A 22 -1.52 -2.70 -9.50
N THR A 23 -0.37 -3.36 -9.56
CA THR A 23 -0.13 -4.69 -8.96
C THR A 23 0.81 -4.66 -7.76
N VAL A 24 1.43 -3.51 -7.47
CA VAL A 24 2.33 -3.33 -6.34
C VAL A 24 1.88 -2.14 -5.50
N GLU A 25 1.71 -2.35 -4.20
CA GLU A 25 1.50 -1.29 -3.21
C GLU A 25 2.66 -1.28 -2.22
N ALA A 26 3.07 -0.10 -1.75
CA ALA A 26 4.18 -0.01 -0.82
C ALA A 26 4.00 1.08 0.22
N ARG A 27 4.58 0.83 1.40
CA ARG A 27 4.74 1.85 2.44
C ARG A 27 6.19 1.90 2.87
N LEU A 28 6.80 3.07 2.71
CA LEU A 28 8.08 3.42 3.30
C LEU A 28 7.83 4.20 4.61
N SER A 29 8.67 3.98 5.62
CA SER A 29 8.56 4.69 6.89
C SER A 29 9.89 4.76 7.64
N GLU A 30 10.08 5.80 8.45
CA GLU A 30 11.24 5.92 9.33
C GLU A 30 11.17 4.97 10.53
N SER A 31 9.95 4.64 10.96
CA SER A 31 9.65 3.76 12.09
C SER A 31 9.07 2.43 11.62
N LYS A 32 9.23 1.38 12.43
CA LYS A 32 8.67 0.05 12.17
C LYS A 32 7.17 0.03 12.51
N ILE A 33 6.34 0.48 11.58
CA ILE A 33 4.89 0.65 11.75
C ILE A 33 4.10 -0.21 10.76
N ALA A 34 2.80 -0.39 11.03
CA ALA A 34 1.92 -1.09 10.11
C ALA A 34 2.02 -0.49 8.69
N PRO A 35 2.14 -1.33 7.64
CA PRO A 35 1.89 -2.78 7.61
C PRO A 35 3.11 -3.68 7.86
N PHE A 36 4.26 -3.14 8.28
CA PHE A 36 5.51 -3.90 8.46
C PHE A 36 5.35 -5.06 9.44
N GLY A 37 5.63 -6.29 8.99
CA GLY A 37 5.49 -7.53 9.75
C GLY A 37 4.06 -7.94 10.11
N LEU A 38 3.04 -7.23 9.61
CA LEU A 38 1.64 -7.48 9.98
C LEU A 38 0.77 -7.97 8.83
N VAL A 39 1.05 -7.55 7.61
CA VAL A 39 0.39 -8.06 6.39
C VAL A 39 1.11 -9.32 5.92
N GLY A 40 0.37 -10.36 5.54
CA GLY A 40 0.93 -11.59 5.02
C GLY A 40 0.19 -12.10 3.79
N HIS A 41 0.76 -13.12 3.14
CA HIS A 41 0.13 -13.81 2.02
C HIS A 41 -1.32 -14.21 2.35
N GLY A 42 -2.24 -13.91 1.44
CA GLY A 42 -3.66 -14.22 1.52
C GLY A 42 -4.47 -13.25 2.38
N ASP A 43 -3.85 -12.24 3.01
CA ASP A 43 -4.61 -11.21 3.73
C ASP A 43 -5.45 -10.35 2.78
N GLU A 44 -6.60 -9.90 3.26
CA GLU A 44 -7.48 -8.99 2.53
C GLU A 44 -7.14 -7.54 2.87
N ILE A 45 -7.03 -6.69 1.85
CA ILE A 45 -6.75 -5.26 1.99
C ILE A 45 -7.96 -4.50 1.44
N LEU A 46 -8.69 -3.83 2.35
CA LEU A 46 -9.80 -2.96 1.99
C LEU A 46 -9.26 -1.63 1.46
N LEU A 47 -9.78 -1.19 0.32
CA LEU A 47 -9.34 0.01 -0.37
C LEU A 47 -10.27 1.18 -0.04
N LYS A 48 -9.79 2.05 0.85
CA LYS A 48 -10.52 3.22 1.33
C LYS A 48 -9.95 4.49 0.72
N LEU A 49 -10.79 5.36 0.16
CA LEU A 49 -10.33 6.69 -0.23
C LEU A 49 -10.10 7.57 1.02
N THR A 50 -9.10 8.44 0.99
CA THR A 50 -8.87 9.45 2.05
C THR A 50 -10.16 10.22 2.34
N GLY A 51 -10.54 10.31 3.62
CA GLY A 51 -11.80 10.94 4.05
C GLY A 51 -13.10 10.24 3.61
N GLY A 52 -13.03 9.27 2.70
CA GLY A 52 -14.19 8.66 2.05
C GLY A 52 -14.53 7.24 2.52
N LEU A 53 -15.23 6.51 1.64
CA LEU A 53 -15.74 5.15 1.83
C LEU A 53 -14.72 4.09 1.35
N VAL A 54 -15.03 2.82 1.61
CA VAL A 54 -14.34 1.67 1.02
C VAL A 54 -15.01 1.29 -0.29
N TYR A 55 -14.23 1.26 -1.37
CA TYR A 55 -14.73 1.02 -2.74
C TYR A 55 -14.54 -0.43 -3.21
N GLY A 56 -13.74 -1.21 -2.48
CA GLY A 56 -13.47 -2.59 -2.81
C GLY A 56 -12.34 -3.16 -1.98
N GLN A 57 -11.81 -4.28 -2.44
CA GLN A 57 -10.72 -4.98 -1.80
C GLN A 57 -9.79 -5.66 -2.81
N ILE A 58 -8.59 -5.95 -2.35
CA ILE A 58 -7.57 -6.76 -3.02
C ILE A 58 -7.01 -7.77 -2.01
N SER A 59 -6.26 -8.76 -2.51
CA SER A 59 -5.53 -9.73 -1.69
C SER A 59 -4.03 -9.43 -1.74
N ALA A 60 -3.34 -9.62 -0.61
CA ALA A 60 -1.89 -9.66 -0.59
C ALA A 60 -1.42 -11.01 -1.16
N ASP A 61 -0.77 -10.98 -2.31
CA ASP A 61 -0.22 -12.17 -2.96
C ASP A 61 1.16 -12.49 -2.39
N ASN A 62 2.09 -11.55 -2.48
CA ASN A 62 3.41 -11.65 -1.86
C ASN A 62 3.74 -10.38 -1.07
N VAL A 63 4.55 -10.51 -0.03
CA VAL A 63 4.93 -9.38 0.83
C VAL A 63 6.42 -9.45 1.11
N LEU A 64 7.13 -8.37 0.79
CA LEU A 64 8.53 -8.19 1.13
C LEU A 64 8.68 -7.12 2.20
N PHE A 65 9.56 -7.38 3.15
CA PHE A 65 9.89 -6.47 4.23
C PHE A 65 11.38 -6.14 4.15
N TYR A 66 11.68 -4.85 4.12
CA TYR A 66 13.05 -4.34 4.16
C TYR A 66 13.24 -3.51 5.42
N ASP A 67 14.26 -3.82 6.21
CA ASP A 67 14.71 -2.99 7.32
C ASP A 67 16.09 -2.39 7.03
N HIS A 68 16.51 -1.44 7.87
CA HIS A 68 17.79 -0.75 7.75
C HIS A 68 18.01 -0.10 6.37
N LEU A 69 16.95 0.45 5.77
CA LEU A 69 17.08 1.16 4.51
C LEU A 69 18.03 2.35 4.64
N ASP A 70 18.82 2.52 3.58
CA ASP A 70 19.67 3.67 3.33
C ASP A 70 19.39 4.25 1.94
N GLY A 71 20.06 5.34 1.57
CA GLY A 71 19.84 6.00 0.29
C GLY A 71 20.12 5.10 -0.93
N GLU A 72 21.10 4.19 -0.81
CA GLU A 72 21.40 3.24 -1.88
C GLU A 72 20.25 2.24 -2.07
N THR A 73 19.77 1.66 -0.96
CA THR A 73 18.69 0.67 -0.97
C THR A 73 17.37 1.29 -1.40
N ILE A 74 17.05 2.51 -0.95
CA ILE A 74 15.90 3.27 -1.44
C ILE A 74 16.02 3.51 -2.95
N GLY A 75 17.21 3.84 -3.44
CA GLY A 75 17.47 3.99 -4.88
C GLY A 75 17.25 2.70 -5.67
N LYS A 76 17.59 1.53 -5.10
CA LYS A 76 17.30 0.21 -5.69
C LYS A 76 15.81 -0.07 -5.72
N LEU A 77 15.10 0.13 -4.60
CA LEU A 77 13.64 -0.03 -4.52
C LEU A 77 12.91 0.86 -5.54
N ARG A 78 13.38 2.10 -5.73
CA ARG A 78 12.84 3.02 -6.74
C ARG A 78 12.97 2.48 -8.15
N LYS A 79 14.13 1.92 -8.49
CA LYS A 79 14.38 1.34 -9.81
C LYS A 79 13.56 0.07 -10.04
N GLU A 80 13.43 -0.75 -9.01
CA GLU A 80 12.79 -2.07 -9.08
C GLU A 80 11.26 -1.98 -9.08
N TYR A 81 10.68 -1.14 -8.21
CA TYR A 81 9.23 -1.09 -7.97
C TYR A 81 8.57 0.22 -8.35
N GLY A 82 9.33 1.28 -8.64
CA GLY A 82 8.78 2.63 -8.83
C GLY A 82 7.74 2.72 -9.94
N HIS A 83 7.94 1.97 -11.04
CA HIS A 83 6.98 1.90 -12.14
C HIS A 83 5.65 1.29 -11.70
N ASP A 84 5.69 0.09 -11.12
CA ASP A 84 4.50 -0.66 -10.70
C ASP A 84 3.77 -0.02 -9.50
N MET A 85 4.51 0.76 -8.70
CA MET A 85 3.94 1.56 -7.62
C MET A 85 3.14 2.76 -8.14
N MET A 86 3.31 3.18 -9.40
CA MET A 86 2.66 4.36 -9.99
C MET A 86 2.81 5.63 -9.13
N VAL A 87 3.98 5.82 -8.51
CA VAL A 87 4.29 7.00 -7.70
C VAL A 87 5.30 7.90 -8.40
N GLY A 88 5.19 9.22 -8.20
CA GLY A 88 6.14 10.19 -8.72
C GLY A 88 7.38 10.35 -7.85
N ASP A 89 8.30 11.19 -8.33
CA ASP A 89 9.57 11.50 -7.67
C ASP A 89 9.38 12.14 -6.29
N GLU A 90 8.30 12.89 -6.11
CA GLU A 90 7.92 13.52 -4.84
C GLU A 90 7.73 12.49 -3.72
N TYR A 91 7.23 11.29 -4.03
CA TYR A 91 7.08 10.22 -3.05
C TYR A 91 8.44 9.77 -2.53
N TRP A 92 9.40 9.56 -3.44
CA TRP A 92 10.75 9.10 -3.10
C TRP A 92 11.54 10.15 -2.34
N GLN A 93 11.37 11.43 -2.69
CA GLN A 93 11.97 12.54 -1.95
C GLN A 93 11.42 12.62 -0.52
N ALA A 94 10.09 12.52 -0.36
CA ALA A 94 9.42 12.54 0.94
C ALA A 94 9.78 11.35 1.84
N HIS A 95 10.23 10.23 1.26
CA HIS A 95 10.62 9.01 1.99
C HIS A 95 12.12 8.72 1.92
N SER A 96 12.94 9.73 1.61
CA SER A 96 14.40 9.58 1.50
C SER A 96 15.09 9.20 2.81
N SER A 97 14.45 9.48 3.96
CA SER A 97 14.88 9.10 5.31
C SER A 97 14.28 7.77 5.80
N ALA A 98 13.47 7.08 4.98
CA ALA A 98 12.82 5.85 5.40
C ALA A 98 13.84 4.79 5.81
N ARG A 99 13.53 4.05 6.88
CA ARG A 99 14.36 2.95 7.40
C ARG A 99 13.71 1.58 7.21
N TYR A 100 12.42 1.57 6.86
CA TYR A 100 11.62 0.39 6.65
C TYR A 100 10.81 0.53 5.37
N ALA A 101 10.64 -0.57 4.64
CA ALA A 101 9.67 -0.69 3.56
C ALA A 101 8.87 -1.98 3.71
N THR A 102 7.58 -1.88 3.38
CA THR A 102 6.75 -3.04 3.08
C THR A 102 6.31 -2.94 1.63
N ILE A 103 6.71 -3.89 0.80
CA ILE A 103 6.27 -4.03 -0.59
C ILE A 103 5.23 -5.14 -0.63
N ILE A 104 4.05 -4.84 -1.16
CA ILE A 104 2.89 -5.74 -1.19
C ILE A 104 2.53 -5.93 -2.66
N PHE A 105 2.75 -7.14 -3.16
CA PHE A 105 2.21 -7.56 -4.44
C PHE A 105 0.75 -7.91 -4.22
N VAL A 106 -0.13 -7.35 -5.05
CA VAL A 106 -1.57 -7.42 -4.83
C VAL A 106 -2.26 -8.12 -6.00
N SER A 107 -3.31 -8.86 -5.68
CA SER A 107 -4.07 -9.66 -6.64
C SER A 107 -5.56 -9.64 -6.31
N ASN A 108 -6.35 -10.29 -7.18
CA ASN A 108 -7.79 -10.51 -6.98
C ASN A 108 -8.61 -9.24 -6.67
N PRO A 109 -8.53 -8.19 -7.51
CA PRO A 109 -9.29 -6.97 -7.28
C PRO A 109 -10.79 -7.23 -7.33
N ARG A 110 -11.50 -6.71 -6.33
CA ARG A 110 -12.97 -6.80 -6.21
C ARG A 110 -13.53 -5.43 -5.90
N ARG A 111 -14.16 -4.82 -6.90
CA ARG A 111 -14.91 -3.58 -6.74
C ARG A 111 -16.28 -3.86 -6.15
N TYR A 112 -16.69 -3.06 -5.18
CA TYR A 112 -18.03 -3.14 -4.62
C TYR A 112 -19.02 -2.36 -5.48
N LEU A 113 -20.23 -2.91 -5.65
CA LEU A 113 -21.33 -2.25 -6.37
C LEU A 113 -21.78 -0.96 -5.66
N SER A 114 -21.64 -0.91 -4.35
CA SER A 114 -21.90 0.28 -3.54
C SER A 114 -20.80 0.43 -2.50
N PRO A 115 -20.14 1.61 -2.39
CA PRO A 115 -19.08 1.82 -1.43
C PRO A 115 -19.59 1.72 0.02
N ILE A 116 -18.78 1.14 0.91
CA ILE A 116 -19.16 0.84 2.29
C ILE A 116 -18.52 1.84 3.24
N LYS A 117 -19.29 2.34 4.21
CA LYS A 117 -18.75 3.15 5.31
C LYS A 117 -18.18 2.22 6.37
N ILE A 118 -16.92 2.44 6.73
CA ILE A 118 -16.30 1.76 7.87
C ILE A 118 -15.99 2.80 8.94
N GLU A 119 -16.53 2.59 10.14
CA GLU A 119 -16.15 3.39 11.30
C GLU A 119 -14.79 2.92 11.82
N LYS A 120 -13.72 3.52 11.31
CA LYS A 120 -12.37 3.27 11.85
C LYS A 120 -12.19 4.12 13.12
N LYS A 121 -12.38 3.51 14.29
CA LYS A 121 -12.16 4.15 15.60
C LYS A 121 -10.67 4.30 15.96
N ASP A 122 -9.80 3.52 15.34
CA ASP A 122 -8.35 3.50 15.55
C ASP A 122 -7.62 4.43 14.54
N ARG A 123 -6.97 5.49 15.04
CA ARG A 123 -6.00 6.31 14.29
C ARG A 123 -4.60 5.77 14.60
N ARG A 124 -4.01 5.01 13.68
CA ARG A 124 -2.58 4.66 13.72
C ARG A 124 -1.77 5.72 12.96
N PRO A 125 -0.63 6.18 13.50
CA PRO A 125 0.33 6.99 12.75
C PRO A 125 0.89 6.24 11.53
#